data_AF-A0A1E1F890-F1
#
_entry.id   AF-A0A1E1F890-F1
#
_cell.length_a   1.000
_cell.length_b   1.000
_cell.length_c   1.000
_cell.angle_alpha   90.00
_cell.angle_beta   90.00
_cell.angle_gamma   90.00
#
_symmetry.space_group_name_H-M   'P 1'
#
loop_
_entity.id
_entity.type
_entity.pdbx_description
1 polymer ?
#
loop_
_entity_poly.entity_id
_entity_poly.type
_entity_poly.pdbx_seq_one_letter_code
_entity_poly.pdbx_strand_id
1 'polypeptide(L)'
;MGARSSRAEVRNPVLALPAVARLRALSPEARLALLSVLLDIQSEARLRAERSWQSRKPPVAAYWAACGVYAGHIARAIGPGARASARLTARKRRGGRGGASGRAL
;
A
#
# COMPACT_ATOMS: atom_id res chain seq x y z
N MET A 1 -19.11 -17.44 -0.07
CA MET A 1 -18.36 -16.17 0.12
C MET A 1 -16.87 -16.48 -0.07
N GLY A 2 -16.33 -16.19 -1.25
CA GLY A 2 -15.00 -16.69 -1.65
C GLY A 2 -13.86 -16.20 -0.75
N ALA A 3 -12.90 -17.09 -0.46
CA ALA A 3 -11.70 -16.76 0.30
C ALA A 3 -11.01 -15.53 -0.32
N ARG A 4 -10.96 -14.42 0.42
CA ARG A 4 -10.31 -13.19 -0.05
C ARG A 4 -8.84 -13.48 -0.37
N SER A 5 -8.39 -13.04 -1.55
CA SER A 5 -7.01 -13.19 -1.99
C SER A 5 -6.02 -12.65 -0.94
N SER A 6 -4.97 -13.42 -0.67
CA SER A 6 -3.93 -13.10 0.30
C SER A 6 -2.81 -12.20 -0.26
N ARG A 7 -2.80 -11.98 -1.58
CA ARG A 7 -1.77 -11.17 -2.26
C ARG A 7 -1.84 -9.71 -1.82
N ALA A 8 -0.71 -9.15 -1.40
CA ALA A 8 -0.63 -7.79 -0.89
C ALA A 8 -1.01 -6.74 -1.94
N GLU A 9 -0.68 -6.96 -3.21
CA GLU A 9 -1.06 -6.09 -4.34
C GLU A 9 -2.57 -6.09 -4.64
N VAL A 10 -3.25 -7.20 -4.38
CA VAL A 10 -4.72 -7.29 -4.53
C VAL A 10 -5.42 -6.51 -3.42
N ARG A 11 -4.80 -6.44 -2.23
CA ARG A 11 -5.32 -5.66 -1.09
C ARG A 11 -4.84 -4.21 -1.08
N ASN A 12 -3.80 -3.89 -1.86
CA ASN A 12 -3.25 -2.56 -1.99
C ASN A 12 -2.76 -2.38 -3.44
N PRO A 13 -3.62 -1.89 -4.36
CA PRO A 13 -3.29 -1.78 -5.77
C PRO A 13 -2.12 -0.83 -6.05
N VAL A 14 -1.82 0.09 -5.12
CA VAL A 14 -0.67 1.00 -5.22
C VAL A 14 0.64 0.21 -5.30
N LEU A 15 0.74 -0.98 -4.67
CA LEU A 15 1.95 -1.81 -4.73
C LEU A 15 2.30 -2.32 -6.14
N ALA A 16 1.32 -2.38 -7.04
CA ALA A 16 1.56 -2.76 -8.44
C ALA A 16 2.13 -1.61 -9.28
N LEU A 17 2.09 -0.37 -8.78
CA LEU A 17 2.59 0.80 -9.51
C LEU A 17 4.12 0.88 -9.39
N PRO A 18 4.88 0.87 -10.52
CA PRO A 18 6.35 0.96 -10.47
C PRO A 18 6.85 2.22 -9.76
N ALA A 19 6.09 3.32 -9.85
CA ALA A 19 6.41 4.60 -9.21
C ALA A 19 6.53 4.54 -7.67
N VAL A 20 5.94 3.52 -7.02
CA VAL A 20 6.08 3.33 -5.56
C VAL A 20 7.53 3.09 -5.15
N ALA A 21 8.36 2.50 -6.03
CA ALA A 21 9.78 2.34 -5.76
C ALA A 21 10.47 3.69 -5.47
N ARG A 22 10.07 4.76 -6.18
CA ARG A 22 10.61 6.11 -5.95
C ARG A 22 10.25 6.65 -4.57
N LEU A 23 9.00 6.46 -4.13
CA LEU A 23 8.57 6.87 -2.79
C LEU A 23 9.28 6.08 -1.68
N ARG A 24 9.59 4.81 -1.93
CA ARG A 24 10.35 3.96 -0.99
C ARG A 24 11.81 4.35 -0.92
N ALA A 25 12.39 4.84 -2.01
CA ALA A 25 13.78 5.28 -2.11
C ALA A 25 14.05 6.62 -1.43
N LEU A 26 13.01 7.37 -1.02
CA LEU A 26 13.19 8.56 -0.21
C LEU A 26 13.98 8.25 1.08
N SER A 27 14.88 9.15 1.47
CA SER A 27 14.72 9.88 2.73
C SER A 27 13.95 9.15 3.84
N PRO A 28 14.51 8.52 4.89
CA PRO A 28 13.69 8.12 6.04
C PRO A 28 12.84 9.29 6.57
N GLU A 29 13.43 10.48 6.67
CA GLU A 29 12.79 11.71 7.13
C GLU A 29 11.73 12.18 6.14
N ALA A 30 12.08 12.28 4.85
CA ALA A 30 11.12 12.68 3.81
C ALA A 30 9.94 11.69 3.68
N ARG A 31 10.20 10.40 3.85
CA ARG A 31 9.16 9.37 3.83
C ARG A 31 8.27 9.43 5.05
N LEU A 32 8.80 9.79 6.23
CA LEU A 32 8.01 10.03 7.43
C LEU A 32 7.14 11.28 7.30
N ALA A 33 7.69 12.38 6.77
CA ALA A 33 6.94 13.60 6.51
C ALA A 33 5.78 13.32 5.54
N LEU A 34 6.05 12.64 4.42
CA LEU A 34 5.02 12.23 3.46
C LEU A 34 3.99 11.28 4.10
N LEU A 35 4.43 10.32 4.92
CA LEU A 35 3.53 9.41 5.63
C LEU A 35 2.56 10.18 6.52
N SER A 36 3.03 11.18 7.27
CA SER A 36 2.19 12.01 8.13
C SER A 36 1.09 12.69 7.33
N VAL A 37 1.47 13.40 6.25
CA VAL A 37 0.52 14.11 5.39
C VAL A 37 -0.51 13.16 4.77
N LEU A 38 -0.10 11.96 4.34
CA LEU A 38 -1.04 10.97 3.78
C LEU A 38 -2.05 10.46 4.82
N LEU A 39 -1.64 10.33 6.08
CA LEU A 39 -2.55 9.95 7.16
C LEU A 39 -3.52 11.08 7.50
N ASP A 40 -3.07 12.33 7.47
CA ASP A 40 -3.93 13.50 7.64
C ASP A 40 -4.93 13.62 6.49
N ILE A 41 -4.51 13.43 5.24
CA ILE A 41 -5.41 13.39 4.08
C ILE A 41 -6.45 12.27 4.26
N GLN A 42 -6.05 11.09 4.73
CA GLN A 42 -6.99 10.00 4.97
C GLN A 42 -8.05 10.36 6.02
N SER A 43 -7.65 10.95 7.15
CA SER A 43 -8.56 11.30 8.23
C SER A 43 -9.56 12.36 7.77
N GLU A 44 -9.09 13.41 7.11
CA GLU A 44 -9.91 14.51 6.61
C GLU A 44 -10.86 14.05 5.51
N ALA A 45 -10.37 13.26 4.55
CA ALA A 45 -11.20 12.68 3.50
C ALA A 45 -12.32 11.79 4.07
N ARG A 46 -12.06 11.02 5.13
CA ARG A 46 -13.10 10.23 5.80
C ARG A 46 -14.18 11.13 6.42
N LEU A 47 -13.78 12.22 7.10
CA LEU A 47 -14.73 13.18 7.68
C LEU A 47 -15.59 13.84 6.59
N ARG A 48 -15.00 14.22 5.46
CA ARG A 48 -15.74 14.82 4.34
C ARG A 48 -16.67 13.84 3.64
N ALA A 49 -16.25 12.59 3.48
CA ALA A 49 -17.11 11.54 2.93
C ALA A 49 -18.35 11.37 3.81
N GLU A 50 -18.17 11.26 5.12
CA GLU A 50 -19.25 11.12 6.10
C GLU A 50 -20.22 12.32 6.06
N ARG A 51 -19.69 13.54 6.11
CA ARG A 51 -20.50 14.77 5.98
C ARG A 51 -21.27 14.80 4.66
N SER A 52 -20.67 14.34 3.57
CA SER A 52 -21.30 14.31 2.25
C SER A 52 -22.41 13.27 2.17
N TRP A 53 -22.27 12.12 2.83
CA TRP A 53 -23.35 11.15 2.99
C TRP A 53 -24.52 11.73 3.76
N GLN A 54 -24.25 12.35 4.91
CA GLN A 54 -25.27 13.00 5.74
C GLN A 54 -26.00 14.13 4.99
N SER A 55 -25.27 14.85 4.14
CA SER A 55 -25.80 15.93 3.30
C SER A 55 -26.47 15.44 2.00
N ARG A 56 -26.67 14.12 1.83
CA ARG A 56 -27.27 13.51 0.63
C ARG A 56 -26.54 13.85 -0.68
N LYS A 57 -25.19 13.85 -0.65
CA LYS A 57 -24.32 14.09 -1.82
C LYS A 57 -23.48 12.84 -2.17
N PRO A 58 -24.11 11.77 -2.73
CA PRO A 58 -23.44 10.49 -2.95
C PRO A 58 -22.16 10.54 -3.80
N PRO A 59 -22.12 11.21 -4.96
CA PRO A 59 -20.90 11.26 -5.77
C PRO A 59 -19.72 11.92 -5.04
N VAL A 60 -19.99 13.00 -4.30
CA VAL A 60 -18.97 13.72 -3.53
C VAL A 60 -18.47 12.86 -2.36
N ALA A 61 -19.38 12.11 -1.73
CA ALA A 61 -19.01 11.18 -0.66
C ALA A 61 -18.11 10.05 -1.18
N ALA A 62 -18.44 9.47 -2.33
CA ALA A 62 -17.63 8.45 -3.00
C ALA A 62 -16.24 8.97 -3.41
N TYR A 63 -16.17 10.19 -3.93
CA TYR A 63 -14.90 10.86 -4.26
C TYR A 63 -14.00 10.96 -3.02
N TRP A 64 -14.50 11.53 -1.93
CA TRP A 64 -13.73 11.66 -0.69
C TRP A 64 -13.34 10.30 -0.10
N ALA A 65 -14.22 9.30 -0.16
CA ALA A 65 -13.90 7.94 0.26
C ALA A 65 -12.73 7.35 -0.55
N ALA A 66 -12.75 7.52 -1.89
CA ALA A 66 -11.67 7.08 -2.76
C ALA A 66 -10.33 7.77 -2.42
N CYS A 67 -10.35 9.09 -2.21
CA CYS A 67 -9.17 9.84 -1.76
C CYS A 67 -8.57 9.24 -0.46
N GLY A 68 -9.41 8.98 0.54
CA GLY A 68 -8.97 8.42 1.82
C GLY A 68 -8.40 7.01 1.70
N VAL A 69 -8.99 6.18 0.84
CA VAL A 69 -8.51 4.82 0.54
C VAL A 69 -7.13 4.86 -0.11
N TYR A 70 -6.96 5.66 -1.17
CA TYR A 70 -5.68 5.75 -1.88
C TYR A 70 -4.58 6.38 -1.02
N ALA A 71 -4.88 7.42 -0.25
CA ALA A 71 -3.92 7.99 0.71
C ALA A 71 -3.44 6.92 1.71
N GLY A 72 -4.36 6.10 2.23
CA GLY A 72 -4.04 4.97 3.10
C GLY A 72 -3.22 3.86 2.45
N HIS A 73 -3.52 3.57 1.19
CA HIS A 73 -2.77 2.59 0.41
C HIS A 73 -1.33 3.04 0.17
N ILE A 74 -1.11 4.32 -0.19
CA ILE A 74 0.22 4.90 -0.34
C ILE A 74 0.95 4.90 1.01
N ALA A 75 0.31 5.36 2.09
CA ALA A 75 0.88 5.37 3.44
C ALA A 75 1.38 3.98 3.87
N ARG A 76 0.55 2.94 3.70
CA ARG A 76 0.94 1.55 4.00
C ARG A 76 2.06 1.04 3.09
N ALA A 77 2.12 1.50 1.84
CA ALA A 77 3.14 1.09 0.89
C ALA A 77 4.53 1.67 1.20
N ILE A 78 4.61 2.80 1.93
CA ILE A 78 5.86 3.49 2.27
C ILE A 78 6.22 3.42 3.77
N GLY A 79 5.27 3.08 4.64
CA GLY A 79 5.46 2.97 6.07
C GLY A 79 6.33 1.78 6.52
N PRO A 80 6.59 1.63 7.83
CA PRO A 80 7.52 0.63 8.39
C PRO A 80 7.26 -0.82 7.93
N GLY A 81 5.99 -1.20 7.74
CA GLY A 81 5.58 -2.53 7.25
C GLY A 81 6.00 -2.84 5.80
N ALA A 82 6.31 -1.83 4.99
CA ALA A 82 6.83 -2.00 3.64
C ALA A 82 8.22 -2.64 3.62
N ARG A 83 9.08 -2.28 4.59
CA ARG A 83 10.42 -2.85 4.74
C ARG A 83 10.37 -4.33 5.12
N ALA A 84 9.43 -4.73 5.98
CA ALA A 84 9.22 -6.13 6.34
C ALA A 84 8.77 -6.99 5.14
N SER A 85 7.83 -6.48 4.32
CA SER A 85 7.40 -7.15 3.08
C SER A 85 8.51 -7.23 2.03
N ALA A 86 9.34 -6.18 1.90
CA ALA A 86 10.49 -6.19 1.01
C ALA A 86 11.54 -7.23 1.45
N ARG A 87 11.83 -7.34 2.75
CA ARG A 87 12.73 -8.36 3.31
C ARG A 87 12.21 -9.78 3.11
N LEU A 88 10.90 -10.00 3.30
CA LEU A 88 10.27 -11.31 3.08
C LEU A 88 10.34 -11.73 1.60
N THR A 89 10.06 -10.79 0.69
CA THR A 89 10.16 -11.01 -0.76
C THR A 89 11.61 -11.30 -1.19
N ALA A 90 12.58 -10.55 -0.67
CA ALA A 90 14.00 -10.77 -0.94
C ALA A 90 14.49 -12.13 -0.40
N ARG A 91 14.03 -12.54 0.79
CA ARG A 91 14.33 -13.87 1.36
C ARG A 91 13.78 -15.00 0.48
N LYS A 92 12.54 -14.85 -0.01
CA LYS A 92 11.91 -15.82 -0.92
C LYS A 92 12.67 -15.96 -2.24
N ARG A 93 13.18 -14.85 -2.80
CA ARG A 93 13.99 -14.86 -4.04
C ARG A 93 15.37 -15.50 -3.85
N ARG A 94 16.00 -15.35 -2.67
CA ARG A 94 17.29 -15.99 -2.35
C ARG A 94 17.16 -17.49 -2.08
N GLY A 95 16.07 -17.93 -1.45
CA GLY A 95 15.80 -19.36 -1.19
C GLY A 95 15.38 -20.18 -2.43
N GLY A 96 14.97 -19.53 -3.52
CA GLY A 96 14.49 -20.20 -4.75
C GLY A 96 15.56 -20.54 -5.79
N ARG A 97 16.85 -20.21 -5.57
CA ARG A 97 17.94 -20.47 -6.54
C ARG A 97 18.82 -21.68 -6.19
N GLY A 98 18.48 -22.48 -5.17
CA GLY A 98 19.34 -23.57 -4.67
C GLY A 98 19.00 -24.99 -5.11
N GLY A 99 18.05 -25.21 -6.03
CA GLY A 99 17.48 -26.55 -6.28
C GLY A 99 17.52 -27.01 -7.73
N ALA A 100 18.67 -26.95 -8.42
CA ALA A 100 18.89 -27.65 -9.69
C ALA A 100 20.39 -27.73 -10.03
N SER A 101 21.17 -28.43 -9.21
CA SER A 101 22.47 -28.96 -9.64
C SER A 101 22.85 -30.12 -8.74
N GLY A 102 23.07 -31.28 -9.35
CA GLY A 102 23.69 -32.42 -8.70
C GLY A 102 22.82 -33.67 -8.65
N ARG A 103 22.78 -34.40 -9.77
CA ARG A 103 23.30 -35.77 -9.78
C ARG A 103 23.36 -36.28 -11.22
N ALA A 104 24.56 -36.19 -11.78
CA ALA A 104 25.08 -37.22 -12.66
C ALA A 104 25.34 -38.47 -11.82
N LEU A 105 24.88 -39.61 -12.33
CA LEU A 105 25.52 -40.93 -12.38
C LEU A 105 24.50 -41.92 -12.93
#